data_AF-A0A7C3ZAG4-F1
#
_entry.id   AF-A0A7C3ZAG4-F1
#
_cell.length_a   1.000
_cell.length_b   1.000
_cell.length_c   1.000
_cell.angle_alpha   90.00
_cell.angle_beta   90.00
_cell.angle_gamma   90.00
#
_symmetry.space_group_name_H-M   'P 1'
#
loop_
_entity.id
_entity.type
_entity.pdbx_description
1 polymer ?
#
loop_
_entity_poly.entity_id
_entity_poly.type
_entity_poly.pdbx_seq_one_letter_code
_entity_poly.pdbx_strand_id
1 'polypeptide(L)'
;MQILPSSRGLLFSCLLISLAAVPAKVLQAGASPGQPPYPRLEDPQAAPRAASILEQVRLRYDRGLTPEERDRDFLGKIALAKKLLSLNQLLELRNQSLTLLNGYGETSWETLRGLRWPQGDRVGVTLSVPVWVPSQARREPAYAGFEKQWQTVALYQPRPSGYVWFAGSLADINNKSRYRAERTQVEVNSRFAPLAALFLEYIFREGWYDQSKRVPILVVRSGEDTWAVSAFRGPVTAECLSFPDKESASFAAVVVQGRYENLAELHHGRHVPVSNHRLGLALDVNDFNYKNVCDGNPNPVSLALRHYNRDAMHRLDARNLPAWVYTAAKWTGLRIPQEWLYTGFSADWPHFDVGTKNSSERVAH
;
A
#
# COMPACT_ATOMS: atom_id res chain seq x y z
N MET A 1 27.08 -27.34 70.08
CA MET A 1 28.29 -26.53 70.38
C MET A 1 29.14 -26.50 69.11
N GLN A 2 29.15 -25.33 68.45
CA GLN A 2 30.20 -24.78 67.56
C GLN A 2 30.62 -25.54 66.29
N ILE A 3 30.98 -24.95 65.15
CA ILE A 3 30.98 -23.59 64.56
C ILE A 3 31.17 -23.86 63.05
N LEU A 4 30.43 -23.14 62.18
CA LEU A 4 30.77 -22.98 60.75
C LEU A 4 31.88 -21.91 60.62
N PRO A 5 32.80 -22.01 59.65
CA PRO A 5 32.71 -21.11 58.49
C PRO A 5 33.08 -21.82 57.17
N SER A 6 32.33 -21.64 56.08
CA SER A 6 32.27 -20.49 55.16
C SER A 6 33.37 -20.48 54.09
N SER A 7 32.90 -20.26 52.85
CA SER A 7 33.57 -19.71 51.64
C SER A 7 33.92 -20.73 50.55
N ARG A 8 33.77 -20.47 49.24
CA ARG A 8 33.09 -19.47 48.40
C ARG A 8 33.23 -20.03 46.96
N GLY A 9 32.25 -19.84 46.08
CA GLY A 9 32.36 -20.18 44.65
C GLY A 9 30.99 -20.50 44.03
N LEU A 10 30.09 -19.53 43.85
CA LEU A 10 29.87 -18.72 42.63
C LEU A 10 29.43 -19.52 41.38
N LEU A 11 28.23 -19.14 40.87
CA LEU A 11 27.75 -19.19 39.47
C LEU A 11 27.16 -20.55 39.02
N PHE A 12 25.95 -20.74 38.50
CA PHE A 12 24.97 -19.90 37.76
C PHE A 12 23.56 -20.46 38.07
N SER A 13 22.68 -19.70 38.73
CA SER A 13 21.53 -18.98 38.14
C SER A 13 20.67 -19.77 37.14
N CYS A 14 19.65 -20.47 37.68
CA CYS A 14 18.38 -20.67 37.00
C CYS A 14 17.69 -19.31 36.84
N LEU A 15 17.55 -18.80 35.62
CA LEU A 15 16.59 -17.75 35.33
C LEU A 15 15.94 -17.95 33.96
N LEU A 16 14.61 -18.02 34.02
CA LEU A 16 13.63 -17.91 32.96
C LEU A 16 14.07 -17.05 31.77
N ILE A 17 14.14 -17.66 30.60
CA ILE A 17 13.93 -16.97 29.33
C ILE A 17 12.90 -17.78 28.54
N SER A 18 11.63 -17.56 28.89
CA SER A 18 10.52 -17.69 27.96
C SER A 18 10.59 -16.50 26.99
N LEU A 19 11.54 -16.55 26.05
CA LEU A 19 11.51 -15.71 24.86
C LEU A 19 10.45 -16.31 23.95
N ALA A 20 9.39 -15.53 23.73
CA ALA A 20 8.36 -15.77 22.75
C ALA A 20 9.00 -16.18 21.41
N ALA A 21 8.98 -17.48 21.14
CA ALA A 21 9.16 -18.00 19.80
C ALA A 21 7.92 -17.56 19.01
N VAL A 22 8.00 -16.38 18.41
CA VAL A 22 7.17 -16.04 17.26
C VAL A 22 7.36 -17.20 16.27
N PRO A 23 6.31 -17.96 15.90
CA PRO A 23 6.51 -19.09 15.02
C PRO A 23 6.99 -18.55 13.68
N ALA A 24 8.27 -18.77 13.38
CA ALA A 24 8.90 -18.53 12.09
C ALA A 24 8.41 -19.55 11.05
N LYS A 25 7.09 -19.68 10.92
CA LYS A 25 6.39 -20.56 9.98
C LYS A 25 5.38 -19.78 9.14
N VAL A 26 5.76 -18.60 8.65
CA VAL A 26 5.15 -17.98 7.47
C VAL A 26 6.23 -17.18 6.75
N LEU A 27 7.22 -17.81 6.12
CA LEU A 27 8.18 -17.11 5.25
C LEU A 27 8.91 -18.07 4.31
N GLN A 28 8.16 -18.90 3.60
CA GLN A 28 8.62 -19.51 2.36
C GLN A 28 7.38 -19.73 1.48
N ALA A 29 6.89 -18.65 0.88
CA ALA A 29 6.02 -18.77 -0.28
C ALA A 29 6.91 -19.04 -1.49
N GLY A 30 7.31 -20.30 -1.66
CA GLY A 30 7.92 -20.77 -2.89
C GLY A 30 6.91 -20.60 -4.02
N ALA A 31 7.18 -19.67 -4.94
CA ALA A 31 6.58 -19.72 -6.26
C ALA A 31 7.26 -20.87 -7.01
N SER A 32 6.50 -21.88 -7.42
CA SER A 32 6.98 -22.87 -8.38
C SER A 32 7.46 -22.13 -9.64
N PRO A 33 8.63 -22.48 -10.21
CA PRO A 33 9.13 -21.84 -11.42
C PRO A 33 8.06 -21.84 -12.52
N GLY A 34 7.60 -20.67 -12.94
CA GLY A 34 6.72 -20.51 -14.11
C GLY A 34 5.26 -20.14 -13.85
N GLN A 35 4.77 -20.10 -12.60
CA GLN A 35 3.42 -19.57 -12.29
C GLN A 35 3.49 -18.30 -11.44
N PRO A 36 2.91 -17.17 -11.90
CA PRO A 36 2.96 -15.94 -11.13
C PRO A 36 2.06 -16.06 -9.89
N PRO A 37 2.48 -15.52 -8.73
CA PRO A 37 1.68 -15.54 -7.51
C PRO A 37 0.34 -14.78 -7.68
N TYR A 38 -0.71 -15.26 -7.01
CA TYR A 38 -2.03 -14.63 -6.98
C TYR A 38 -2.26 -13.85 -5.66
N PRO A 39 -3.13 -12.82 -5.67
CA PRO A 39 -3.64 -12.23 -4.44
C PRO A 39 -4.40 -13.23 -3.55
N ARG A 40 -4.32 -13.05 -2.23
CA ARG A 40 -5.09 -13.82 -1.25
C ARG A 40 -5.23 -13.05 0.06
N LEU A 41 -6.22 -13.41 0.89
CA LEU A 41 -6.25 -12.95 2.28
C LEU A 41 -5.23 -13.72 3.11
N GLU A 42 -4.58 -13.07 4.06
CA GLU A 42 -3.69 -13.75 5.03
C GLU A 42 -4.49 -14.63 6.00
N ASP A 43 -5.69 -14.20 6.38
CA ASP A 43 -6.67 -15.00 7.12
C ASP A 43 -7.99 -15.10 6.32
N PRO A 44 -8.17 -16.14 5.48
CA PRO A 44 -9.39 -16.30 4.71
C PRO A 44 -10.62 -16.62 5.59
N GLN A 45 -10.44 -17.12 6.81
CA GLN A 45 -11.55 -17.43 7.72
C GLN A 45 -12.15 -16.17 8.36
N ALA A 46 -11.39 -15.07 8.41
CA ALA A 46 -11.90 -13.78 8.85
C ALA A 46 -12.97 -13.20 7.91
N ALA A 47 -12.88 -13.48 6.60
CA ALA A 47 -13.87 -13.06 5.59
C ALA A 47 -14.01 -14.09 4.45
N PRO A 48 -14.68 -15.23 4.70
CA PRO A 48 -14.78 -16.34 3.74
C PRO A 48 -15.41 -15.94 2.41
N ARG A 49 -16.38 -15.01 2.41
CA ARG A 49 -17.00 -14.53 1.16
C ARG A 49 -16.00 -13.74 0.32
N ALA A 50 -15.23 -12.83 0.92
CA ALA A 50 -14.19 -12.09 0.22
C ALA A 50 -13.11 -13.02 -0.35
N ALA A 51 -12.69 -14.03 0.43
CA ALA A 51 -11.76 -15.06 -0.03
C ALA A 51 -12.32 -15.85 -1.23
N SER A 52 -13.59 -16.27 -1.17
CA SER A 52 -14.24 -16.99 -2.28
C SER A 52 -14.35 -16.13 -3.55
N ILE A 53 -14.65 -14.83 -3.42
CA ILE A 53 -14.71 -13.92 -4.57
C ILE A 53 -13.31 -13.78 -5.19
N LEU A 54 -12.26 -13.60 -4.37
CA LEU A 54 -10.88 -13.52 -4.85
C LEU A 54 -10.49 -14.71 -5.72
N GLU A 55 -10.89 -15.93 -5.35
CA GLU A 55 -10.66 -17.13 -6.16
C GLU A 55 -11.38 -17.09 -7.52
N GLN A 56 -12.64 -16.66 -7.55
CA GLN A 56 -13.46 -16.62 -8.76
C GLN A 56 -12.99 -15.55 -9.75
N VAL A 57 -12.49 -14.43 -9.22
CA VAL A 57 -12.10 -13.28 -10.03
C VAL A 57 -10.64 -13.28 -10.43
N ARG A 58 -9.87 -14.33 -10.09
CA ARG A 58 -8.46 -14.45 -10.53
C ARG A 58 -8.33 -14.23 -12.03
N LEU A 59 -7.39 -13.37 -12.38
CA LEU A 59 -7.06 -13.08 -13.75
C LEU A 59 -6.40 -14.29 -14.43
N ARG A 60 -6.76 -14.49 -15.69
CA ARG A 60 -6.24 -15.53 -16.56
C ARG A 60 -4.92 -15.06 -17.14
N TYR A 61 -3.86 -15.82 -16.88
CA TYR A 61 -2.49 -15.50 -17.30
C TYR A 61 -1.91 -16.59 -18.19
N ASP A 62 -2.74 -17.03 -19.13
CA ASP A 62 -2.38 -18.06 -20.09
C ASP A 62 -1.28 -17.51 -21.03
N ARG A 63 -0.33 -18.35 -21.43
CA ARG A 63 0.73 -17.93 -22.37
C ARG A 63 0.10 -17.56 -23.72
N GLY A 64 0.56 -16.48 -24.33
CA GLY A 64 0.14 -16.05 -25.66
C GLY A 64 -1.05 -15.08 -25.70
N LEU A 65 -1.62 -14.68 -24.56
CA LEU A 65 -2.65 -13.63 -24.54
C LEU A 65 -2.09 -12.29 -25.04
N THR A 66 -2.77 -11.72 -26.03
CA THR A 66 -2.55 -10.37 -26.54
C THR A 66 -2.89 -9.31 -25.48
N PRO A 67 -2.37 -8.08 -25.57
CA PRO A 67 -2.76 -6.99 -24.67
C PRO A 67 -4.28 -6.81 -24.55
N GLU A 68 -4.99 -6.85 -25.67
CA GLU A 68 -6.43 -6.66 -25.74
C GLU A 68 -7.20 -7.80 -25.03
N GLU A 69 -6.70 -9.03 -25.11
CA GLU A 69 -7.29 -10.16 -24.40
C GLU A 69 -7.08 -10.07 -22.88
N ARG A 70 -5.94 -9.57 -22.43
CA ARG A 70 -5.66 -9.35 -21.00
C ARG A 70 -6.53 -8.24 -20.43
N ASP A 71 -6.73 -7.16 -21.18
CA ASP A 71 -7.66 -6.08 -20.81
C ASP A 71 -9.09 -6.60 -20.74
N ARG A 72 -9.51 -7.44 -21.69
CA ARG A 72 -10.84 -8.06 -21.68
C ARG A 72 -11.04 -8.97 -20.47
N ASP A 73 -10.05 -9.78 -20.13
CA ASP A 73 -10.10 -10.62 -18.92
C ASP A 73 -10.21 -9.74 -17.67
N PHE A 74 -9.36 -8.72 -17.53
CA PHE A 74 -9.39 -7.78 -16.41
C PHE A 74 -10.75 -7.10 -16.24
N LEU A 75 -11.30 -6.53 -17.31
CA LEU A 75 -12.62 -5.90 -17.31
C LEU A 75 -13.74 -6.89 -16.98
N GLY A 76 -13.68 -8.10 -17.53
CA GLY A 76 -14.62 -9.18 -17.22
C GLY A 76 -14.59 -9.59 -15.74
N LYS A 77 -13.39 -9.67 -15.14
CA LYS A 77 -13.23 -9.98 -13.71
C LYS A 77 -13.67 -8.83 -12.80
N ILE A 78 -13.47 -7.57 -13.19
CA ILE A 78 -14.03 -6.41 -12.48
C ILE A 78 -15.56 -6.48 -12.48
N ALA A 79 -16.19 -6.73 -13.63
CA ALA A 79 -17.64 -6.82 -13.74
C ALA A 79 -18.19 -7.98 -12.88
N LEU A 80 -17.51 -9.14 -12.90
CA LEU A 80 -17.86 -10.27 -12.05
C LEU A 80 -17.72 -9.94 -10.56
N ALA A 81 -16.62 -9.29 -10.14
CA ALA A 81 -16.40 -8.88 -8.76
C ALA A 81 -17.52 -7.95 -8.27
N LYS A 82 -17.86 -6.92 -9.04
CA LYS A 82 -18.95 -5.98 -8.73
C LYS A 82 -20.29 -6.71 -8.58
N LYS A 83 -20.60 -7.65 -9.49
CA LYS A 83 -21.80 -8.50 -9.41
C LYS A 83 -21.83 -9.35 -8.14
N LEU A 84 -20.74 -10.04 -7.80
CA LEU A 84 -20.65 -10.91 -6.61
C LEU A 84 -20.71 -10.13 -5.29
N LEU A 85 -20.24 -8.88 -5.30
CA LEU A 85 -20.30 -7.94 -4.19
C LEU A 85 -21.63 -7.18 -4.13
N SER A 86 -22.49 -7.34 -5.14
CA SER A 86 -23.76 -6.61 -5.31
C SER A 86 -23.55 -5.09 -5.29
N LEU A 87 -22.59 -4.61 -6.09
CA LEU A 87 -22.24 -3.19 -6.22
C LEU A 87 -22.52 -2.71 -7.64
N ASN A 88 -23.22 -1.58 -7.77
CA ASN A 88 -23.26 -0.86 -9.05
C ASN A 88 -22.10 0.14 -9.12
N GLN A 89 -21.87 0.87 -8.02
CA GLN A 89 -20.78 1.84 -7.88
C GLN A 89 -19.93 1.57 -6.64
N LEU A 90 -18.65 1.92 -6.70
CA LEU A 90 -17.75 1.72 -5.54
C LEU A 90 -18.12 2.60 -4.35
N LEU A 91 -18.71 3.79 -4.58
CA LEU A 91 -19.17 4.70 -3.53
C LEU A 91 -20.17 4.04 -2.56
N GLU A 92 -20.92 3.04 -3.03
CA GLU A 92 -21.83 2.27 -2.17
C GLU A 92 -21.09 1.62 -1.00
N LEU A 93 -19.82 1.20 -1.19
CA LEU A 93 -18.98 0.66 -0.12
C LEU A 93 -18.72 1.70 0.97
N ARG A 94 -18.49 2.96 0.59
CA ARG A 94 -18.30 4.07 1.54
C ARG A 94 -19.54 4.23 2.40
N ASN A 95 -20.71 4.32 1.78
CA ASN A 95 -21.98 4.48 2.49
C ASN A 95 -22.23 3.31 3.43
N GLN A 96 -22.03 2.07 2.97
CA GLN A 96 -22.18 0.87 3.78
C GLN A 96 -21.22 0.84 4.99
N SER A 97 -19.96 1.24 4.80
CA SER A 97 -18.98 1.33 5.88
C SER A 97 -19.29 2.44 6.89
N LEU A 98 -19.77 3.60 6.43
CA LEU A 98 -20.20 4.68 7.32
C LEU A 98 -21.44 4.28 8.12
N THR A 99 -22.39 3.55 7.52
CA THR A 99 -23.55 3.01 8.25
C THR A 99 -23.11 2.06 9.37
N LEU A 100 -22.09 1.21 9.16
CA LEU A 100 -21.56 0.36 10.23
C LEU A 100 -20.93 1.14 11.38
N LEU A 101 -20.33 2.30 11.10
CA LEU A 101 -19.72 3.17 12.09
C LEU A 101 -20.72 4.09 12.80
N ASN A 102 -22.01 4.05 12.43
CA ASN A 102 -23.00 4.92 13.03
C ASN A 102 -23.03 4.72 14.57
N GLY A 103 -22.82 5.80 15.32
CA GLY A 103 -22.76 5.77 16.79
C GLY A 103 -21.37 5.55 17.41
N TYR A 104 -20.31 5.33 16.61
CA TYR A 104 -18.94 5.10 17.13
C TYR A 104 -18.08 6.36 17.27
N GLY A 105 -18.63 7.55 17.03
CA GLY A 105 -17.91 8.83 17.12
C GLY A 105 -17.16 9.17 15.83
N GLU A 106 -15.85 9.39 15.93
CA GLU A 106 -15.01 9.73 14.78
C GLU A 106 -14.86 8.52 13.83
N THR A 107 -14.97 8.74 12.52
CA THR A 107 -14.64 7.72 11.52
C THR A 107 -13.22 7.24 11.72
N SER A 108 -13.02 5.95 11.99
CA SER A 108 -11.70 5.37 12.29
C SER A 108 -11.60 3.96 11.69
N TRP A 109 -10.48 3.70 11.01
CA TRP A 109 -10.16 2.36 10.53
C TRP A 109 -9.96 1.40 11.69
N GLU A 110 -9.27 1.82 12.75
CA GLU A 110 -9.00 0.96 13.90
C GLU A 110 -10.29 0.51 14.61
N THR A 111 -11.32 1.37 14.63
CA THR A 111 -12.67 0.97 15.05
C THR A 111 -13.31 0.04 14.01
N LEU A 112 -13.40 0.49 12.75
CA LEU A 112 -14.12 -0.22 11.69
C LEU A 112 -13.58 -1.64 11.46
N ARG A 113 -12.27 -1.82 11.46
CA ARG A 113 -11.60 -3.10 11.14
C ARG A 113 -11.96 -4.21 12.14
N GLY A 114 -12.33 -3.84 13.37
CA GLY A 114 -12.78 -4.77 14.41
C GLY A 114 -14.26 -5.17 14.29
N LEU A 115 -15.04 -4.45 13.48
CA LEU A 115 -16.45 -4.74 13.25
C LEU A 115 -16.64 -5.89 12.26
N ARG A 116 -17.90 -6.33 12.14
CA ARG A 116 -18.34 -7.35 11.19
C ARG A 116 -19.47 -6.81 10.33
N TRP A 117 -19.51 -7.27 9.09
CA TRP A 117 -20.66 -7.09 8.23
C TRP A 117 -21.84 -7.94 8.72
N PRO A 118 -23.10 -7.63 8.32
CA PRO A 118 -24.27 -8.41 8.72
C PRO A 118 -24.16 -9.91 8.41
N GLN A 119 -23.46 -10.30 7.34
CA GLN A 119 -23.21 -11.70 6.99
C GLN A 119 -22.12 -12.39 7.82
N GLY A 120 -21.48 -11.70 8.77
CA GLY A 120 -20.49 -12.25 9.70
C GLY A 120 -19.02 -12.00 9.37
N ASP A 121 -18.68 -11.69 8.11
CA ASP A 121 -17.29 -11.37 7.70
C ASP A 121 -16.75 -10.18 8.50
N ARG A 122 -15.47 -10.25 8.93
CA ARG A 122 -14.76 -9.08 9.46
C ARG A 122 -14.69 -8.00 8.39
N VAL A 123 -14.81 -6.74 8.81
CA VAL A 123 -14.64 -5.61 7.90
C VAL A 123 -13.17 -5.45 7.54
N GLY A 124 -12.27 -5.49 8.52
CA GLY A 124 -10.84 -5.40 8.29
C GLY A 124 -10.22 -6.74 7.95
N VAL A 125 -9.51 -6.80 6.82
CA VAL A 125 -8.71 -7.97 6.42
C VAL A 125 -7.33 -7.53 5.92
N THR A 126 -6.37 -8.44 6.00
CA THR A 126 -5.04 -8.24 5.40
C THR A 126 -4.98 -8.96 4.06
N LEU A 127 -4.83 -8.18 2.99
CA LEU A 127 -4.64 -8.66 1.64
C LEU A 127 -3.14 -8.81 1.36
N SER A 128 -2.77 -9.98 0.84
CA SER A 128 -1.44 -10.32 0.36
C SER A 128 -1.45 -10.24 -1.16
N VAL A 129 -0.65 -9.36 -1.75
CA VAL A 129 -0.63 -9.16 -3.22
C VAL A 129 0.78 -9.35 -3.80
N PRO A 130 0.88 -9.86 -5.04
CA PRO A 130 2.15 -9.93 -5.73
C PRO A 130 2.60 -8.53 -6.20
N VAL A 131 3.90 -8.27 -6.12
CA VAL A 131 4.50 -6.99 -6.52
C VAL A 131 5.85 -7.22 -7.20
N TRP A 132 6.25 -6.30 -8.08
CA TRP A 132 7.64 -6.20 -8.50
C TRP A 132 8.40 -5.34 -7.52
N VAL A 133 9.60 -5.76 -7.15
CA VAL A 133 10.50 -4.96 -6.31
C VAL A 133 11.90 -4.88 -6.93
N PRO A 134 12.60 -3.74 -6.77
CA PRO A 134 14.00 -3.60 -7.14
C PRO A 134 14.91 -4.64 -6.47
N SER A 135 16.02 -4.97 -7.13
CA SER A 135 16.87 -6.11 -6.76
C SER A 135 17.55 -5.94 -5.40
N GLN A 136 17.79 -4.70 -4.97
CA GLN A 136 18.43 -4.37 -3.70
C GLN A 136 17.42 -3.88 -2.66
N ALA A 137 16.12 -3.85 -2.99
CA ALA A 137 15.10 -3.42 -2.04
C ALA A 137 15.06 -4.37 -0.83
N ARG A 138 14.94 -3.82 0.38
CA ARG A 138 14.80 -4.59 1.62
C ARG A 138 13.41 -4.44 2.21
N ARG A 139 12.89 -5.51 2.81
CA ARG A 139 11.57 -5.48 3.43
C ARG A 139 11.65 -5.00 4.87
N GLU A 140 10.79 -4.07 5.22
CA GLU A 140 10.69 -3.48 6.56
C GLU A 140 9.22 -3.51 7.03
N PRO A 141 8.96 -3.88 8.30
CA PRO A 141 7.61 -3.91 8.84
C PRO A 141 7.06 -2.50 9.04
N ALA A 142 5.77 -2.34 8.73
CA ALA A 142 5.03 -1.14 9.00
C ALA A 142 3.95 -1.38 10.06
N TYR A 143 3.52 -0.29 10.70
CA TYR A 143 2.61 -0.29 11.83
C TYR A 143 1.55 0.79 11.66
N ALA A 144 0.38 0.56 12.25
CA ALA A 144 -0.72 1.52 12.24
C ALA A 144 -1.49 1.52 13.57
N GLY A 145 -2.17 2.62 13.87
CA GLY A 145 -2.97 2.76 15.08
C GLY A 145 -3.76 4.08 15.18
N PHE A 146 -4.42 4.27 16.33
CA PHE A 146 -5.28 5.44 16.62
C PHE A 146 -4.50 6.74 16.87
N GLU A 147 -3.19 6.62 17.08
CA GLU A 147 -2.30 7.70 17.47
C GLU A 147 -2.35 8.82 16.43
N LYS A 148 -2.38 10.07 16.86
CA LYS A 148 -2.44 11.21 15.91
C LYS A 148 -1.11 11.52 15.24
N GLN A 149 -0.01 11.02 15.82
CA GLN A 149 1.35 11.31 15.40
C GLN A 149 2.01 10.03 14.91
N TRP A 150 2.58 10.07 13.70
CA TRP A 150 3.28 8.93 13.11
C TRP A 150 4.50 8.53 13.96
N GLN A 151 5.14 9.48 14.65
CA GLN A 151 6.29 9.22 15.53
C GLN A 151 5.92 8.25 16.65
N THR A 152 4.71 8.40 17.22
CA THR A 152 4.19 7.52 18.25
C THR A 152 4.01 6.10 17.69
N VAL A 153 3.42 5.98 16.49
CA VAL A 153 3.27 4.68 15.81
C VAL A 153 4.64 4.05 15.52
N ALA A 154 5.61 4.83 15.05
CA ALA A 154 6.95 4.35 14.70
C ALA A 154 7.74 3.84 15.92
N LEU A 155 7.57 4.51 17.07
CA LEU A 155 8.27 4.19 18.32
C LEU A 155 7.60 3.04 19.07
N TYR A 156 6.28 3.08 19.24
CA TYR A 156 5.55 2.11 20.07
C TYR A 156 5.02 0.91 19.29
N GLN A 157 4.95 1.00 17.96
CA GLN A 157 4.59 -0.12 17.08
C GLN A 157 3.26 -0.80 17.49
N PRO A 158 2.17 -0.04 17.61
CA PRO A 158 0.94 -0.50 18.26
C PRO A 158 0.35 -1.75 17.61
N ARG A 159 0.45 -1.86 16.28
CA ARG A 159 -0.07 -2.99 15.53
C ARG A 159 0.59 -3.12 14.16
N PRO A 160 1.01 -4.32 13.72
CA PRO A 160 1.51 -4.52 12.35
C PRO A 160 0.45 -4.18 11.29
N SER A 161 0.87 -3.49 10.22
CA SER A 161 0.02 -3.02 9.12
C SER A 161 0.72 -3.22 7.76
N GLY A 162 1.36 -4.37 7.59
CA GLY A 162 2.02 -4.76 6.34
C GLY A 162 3.49 -4.37 6.25
N TYR A 163 3.96 -4.08 5.02
CA TYR A 163 5.39 -3.94 4.73
C TYR A 163 5.70 -2.77 3.79
N VAL A 164 6.93 -2.30 3.94
CA VAL A 164 7.64 -1.43 2.99
C VAL A 164 8.80 -2.18 2.37
N TRP A 165 8.96 -2.07 1.05
CA TRP A 165 10.18 -2.43 0.34
C TRP A 165 11.03 -1.18 0.13
N PHE A 166 11.97 -0.94 1.03
CA PHE A 166 12.86 0.21 0.94
C PHE A 166 13.95 -0.02 -0.12
N ALA A 167 14.02 0.87 -1.10
CA ALA A 167 15.09 0.94 -2.10
C ALA A 167 15.72 2.33 -2.06
N GLY A 168 17.02 2.40 -1.79
CA GLY A 168 17.73 3.67 -1.57
C GLY A 168 18.31 4.31 -2.83
N SER A 169 18.43 3.60 -3.95
CA SER A 169 19.08 4.13 -5.17
C SER A 169 18.11 4.21 -6.34
N LEU A 170 18.11 5.35 -7.03
CA LEU A 170 17.38 5.57 -8.27
C LEU A 170 17.88 4.62 -9.38
N ALA A 171 19.16 4.25 -9.38
CA ALA A 171 19.72 3.33 -10.37
C ALA A 171 19.13 1.91 -10.23
N ASP A 172 18.98 1.39 -9.01
CA ASP A 172 18.33 0.08 -8.79
C ASP A 172 16.81 0.19 -9.01
N ILE A 173 16.19 1.29 -8.56
CA ILE A 173 14.78 1.58 -8.81
C ILE A 173 14.47 1.59 -10.30
N ASN A 174 15.29 2.21 -11.15
CA ASN A 174 15.01 2.29 -12.58
C ASN A 174 15.43 1.04 -13.37
N ASN A 175 16.16 0.12 -12.75
CA ASN A 175 16.62 -1.10 -13.42
C ASN A 175 15.59 -2.24 -13.36
N LYS A 176 14.52 -2.09 -14.15
CA LYS A 176 13.42 -3.07 -14.29
C LYS A 176 13.86 -4.48 -14.65
N SER A 177 15.03 -4.61 -15.28
CA SER A 177 15.56 -5.92 -15.69
C SER A 177 15.92 -6.82 -14.52
N ARG A 178 16.31 -6.21 -13.39
CA ARG A 178 16.75 -6.90 -12.17
C ARG A 178 15.67 -7.02 -11.11
N TYR A 179 14.45 -6.54 -11.40
CA TYR A 179 13.34 -6.69 -10.46
C TYR A 179 13.04 -8.16 -10.19
N ARG A 180 12.64 -8.42 -8.95
CA ARG A 180 12.15 -9.73 -8.52
C ARG A 180 10.68 -9.66 -8.15
N ALA A 181 9.99 -10.78 -8.32
CA ALA A 181 8.61 -10.92 -7.87
C ALA A 181 8.61 -11.20 -6.36
N GLU A 182 7.84 -10.43 -5.62
CA GLU A 182 7.69 -10.52 -4.17
C GLU A 182 6.21 -10.39 -3.78
N ARG A 183 5.93 -10.37 -2.48
CA ARG A 183 4.62 -10.03 -1.95
C ARG A 183 4.71 -8.82 -1.02
N THR A 184 3.66 -8.01 -1.03
CA THR A 184 3.39 -7.05 0.03
C THR A 184 2.05 -7.36 0.70
N GLN A 185 1.84 -6.77 1.87
CA GLN A 185 0.62 -6.88 2.64
C GLN A 185 0.03 -5.48 2.82
N VAL A 186 -1.29 -5.40 2.69
CA VAL A 186 -2.06 -4.17 2.91
C VAL A 186 -3.33 -4.51 3.66
N GLU A 187 -3.66 -3.71 4.67
CA GLU A 187 -4.97 -3.81 5.33
C GLU A 187 -6.02 -3.10 4.51
N VAL A 188 -7.16 -3.73 4.31
CA VAL A 188 -8.20 -3.21 3.43
C VAL A 188 -9.57 -3.67 3.92
N ASN A 189 -10.61 -2.95 3.50
CA ASN A 189 -11.98 -3.36 3.71
C ASN A 189 -12.27 -4.65 2.94
N SER A 190 -12.84 -5.65 3.61
CA SER A 190 -13.07 -6.99 3.03
C SER A 190 -13.98 -6.99 1.81
N ARG A 191 -14.93 -6.05 1.70
CA ARG A 191 -15.77 -5.92 0.50
C ARG A 191 -15.05 -5.20 -0.65
N PHE A 192 -14.04 -4.40 -0.36
CA PHE A 192 -13.20 -3.75 -1.38
C PHE A 192 -12.01 -4.62 -1.81
N ALA A 193 -11.57 -5.53 -0.94
CA ALA A 193 -10.40 -6.38 -1.16
C ALA A 193 -10.37 -7.07 -2.54
N PRO A 194 -11.48 -7.62 -3.09
CA PRO A 194 -11.44 -8.24 -4.41
C PRO A 194 -11.10 -7.27 -5.55
N LEU A 195 -11.56 -6.02 -5.49
CA LEU A 195 -11.31 -5.01 -6.50
C LEU A 195 -9.90 -4.43 -6.37
N ALA A 196 -9.45 -4.16 -5.14
CA ALA A 196 -8.08 -3.76 -4.86
C ALA A 196 -7.06 -4.82 -5.32
N ALA A 197 -7.37 -6.09 -5.05
CA ALA A 197 -6.55 -7.22 -5.48
C ALA A 197 -6.44 -7.33 -7.00
N LEU A 198 -7.56 -7.21 -7.72
CA LEU A 198 -7.59 -7.20 -9.19
C LEU A 198 -6.72 -6.08 -9.76
N PHE A 199 -6.86 -4.87 -9.24
CA PHE A 199 -6.08 -3.72 -9.68
C PHE A 199 -4.57 -3.95 -9.49
N LEU A 200 -4.15 -4.36 -8.29
CA LEU A 200 -2.73 -4.59 -7.97
C LEU A 200 -2.17 -5.81 -8.73
N GLU A 201 -2.97 -6.86 -8.91
CA GLU A 201 -2.59 -8.04 -9.70
C GLU A 201 -2.38 -7.67 -11.17
N TYR A 202 -3.29 -6.90 -11.76
CA TYR A 202 -3.15 -6.44 -13.15
C TYR A 202 -1.85 -5.66 -13.35
N ILE A 203 -1.50 -4.75 -12.42
CA ILE A 203 -0.22 -4.02 -12.48
C ILE A 203 0.97 -4.98 -12.46
N PHE A 204 1.01 -5.90 -11.50
CA PHE A 204 2.10 -6.86 -11.36
C PHE A 204 2.26 -7.68 -12.64
N ARG A 205 1.15 -8.13 -13.21
CA ARG A 205 1.23 -9.12 -14.28
C ARG A 205 1.46 -8.54 -15.66
N GLU A 206 1.09 -7.30 -15.91
CA GLU A 206 1.55 -6.62 -17.13
C GLU A 206 3.08 -6.63 -17.21
N GLY A 207 3.76 -6.45 -16.07
CA GLY A 207 5.21 -6.60 -15.94
C GLY A 207 5.75 -8.04 -16.09
N TRP A 208 4.87 -9.05 -16.02
CA TRP A 208 5.19 -10.45 -16.27
C TRP A 208 5.25 -10.76 -17.77
N TYR A 209 4.37 -10.16 -18.58
CA TYR A 209 4.39 -10.27 -20.04
C TYR A 209 5.41 -9.34 -20.70
N ASP A 210 5.52 -8.12 -20.20
CA ASP A 210 6.41 -7.11 -20.75
C ASP A 210 7.27 -6.51 -19.63
N GLN A 211 8.57 -6.77 -19.70
CA GLN A 211 9.53 -6.26 -18.72
C GLN A 211 9.53 -4.73 -18.63
N SER A 212 9.22 -4.02 -19.72
CA SER A 212 9.12 -2.55 -19.73
C SER A 212 7.93 -2.05 -18.93
N LYS A 213 6.88 -2.87 -18.77
CA LYS A 213 5.69 -2.60 -17.95
C LYS A 213 5.84 -2.98 -16.48
N ARG A 214 7.00 -3.48 -16.04
CA ARG A 214 7.24 -3.68 -14.61
C ARG A 214 7.20 -2.34 -13.87
N VAL A 215 6.28 -2.23 -12.92
CA VAL A 215 6.16 -1.09 -12.01
C VAL A 215 6.57 -1.56 -10.61
N PRO A 216 7.61 -0.97 -9.99
CA PRO A 216 7.97 -1.33 -8.63
C PRO A 216 6.85 -0.86 -7.69
N ILE A 217 6.31 -1.76 -6.86
CA ILE A 217 5.35 -1.40 -5.81
C ILE A 217 6.05 -1.61 -4.47
N LEU A 218 6.56 -0.51 -3.93
CA LEU A 218 7.38 -0.46 -2.72
C LEU A 218 6.53 -0.36 -1.45
N VAL A 219 5.36 0.26 -1.53
CA VAL A 219 4.35 0.29 -0.46
C VAL A 219 2.96 0.36 -1.07
N VAL A 220 2.01 -0.28 -0.41
CA VAL A 220 0.59 -0.06 -0.62
C VAL A 220 -0.02 0.19 0.74
N ARG A 221 -0.73 1.31 0.89
CA ARG A 221 -1.48 1.63 2.11
C ARG A 221 -2.95 1.76 1.81
N SER A 222 -3.80 1.54 2.80
CA SER A 222 -5.25 1.63 2.65
C SER A 222 -5.92 1.82 4.01
N GLY A 223 -6.24 0.73 4.71
CA GLY A 223 -6.88 0.74 6.01
C GLY A 223 -5.90 1.18 7.09
N GLU A 224 -5.88 2.48 7.38
CA GLU A 224 -5.16 3.05 8.50
C GLU A 224 -5.75 4.40 8.96
N ASP A 225 -5.60 4.70 10.24
CA ASP A 225 -5.79 6.05 10.77
C ASP A 225 -4.49 6.86 10.69
N THR A 226 -3.42 6.26 11.22
CA THR A 226 -2.04 6.73 11.14
C THR A 226 -1.15 5.53 10.88
N TRP A 227 -0.10 5.73 10.10
CA TRP A 227 0.79 4.66 9.66
C TRP A 227 2.25 5.10 9.73
N ALA A 228 3.15 4.20 10.12
CA ALA A 228 4.58 4.45 10.09
C ALA A 228 5.40 3.16 9.97
N VAL A 229 6.61 3.29 9.44
CA VAL A 229 7.65 2.26 9.55
C VAL A 229 8.31 2.34 10.93
N SER A 230 8.98 1.28 11.38
CA SER A 230 9.71 1.28 12.66
C SER A 230 10.78 2.38 12.74
N ALA A 231 10.81 3.12 13.86
CA ALA A 231 11.87 4.09 14.15
C ALA A 231 13.22 3.42 14.50
N PHE A 232 13.27 2.12 14.76
CA PHE A 232 14.50 1.39 15.11
C PHE A 232 15.25 0.84 13.89
N ARG A 233 14.98 1.39 12.71
CA ARG A 233 15.60 0.99 11.43
C ARG A 233 16.30 2.18 10.81
N GLY A 234 17.63 2.24 10.93
CA GLY A 234 18.43 3.32 10.36
C GLY A 234 19.85 3.38 10.90
N PRO A 235 20.63 4.40 10.51
CA PRO A 235 20.31 5.45 9.53
C PRO A 235 20.15 4.92 8.10
N VAL A 236 19.45 5.66 7.24
CA VAL A 236 19.23 5.31 5.83
C VAL A 236 19.52 6.48 4.90
N THR A 237 19.88 6.16 3.66
CA THR A 237 20.01 7.16 2.60
C THR A 237 19.11 6.78 1.43
N ALA A 238 18.51 7.78 0.80
CA ALA A 238 17.65 7.60 -0.36
C ALA A 238 17.95 8.67 -1.42
N GLU A 239 18.08 8.23 -2.67
CA GLU A 239 18.12 9.08 -3.84
C GLU A 239 16.69 9.42 -4.29
N CYS A 240 16.43 10.70 -4.48
CA CYS A 240 15.16 11.24 -4.95
C CYS A 240 15.43 12.21 -6.10
N LEU A 241 14.48 12.34 -7.00
CA LEU A 241 14.48 13.47 -7.93
C LEU A 241 13.88 14.69 -7.23
N SER A 242 14.35 15.88 -7.54
CA SER A 242 13.76 17.13 -7.06
C SER A 242 13.55 18.06 -8.25
N PHE A 243 12.40 18.73 -8.32
CA PHE A 243 12.03 19.61 -9.42
C PHE A 243 11.98 21.06 -8.92
N PRO A 244 13.10 21.81 -8.99
CA PRO A 244 13.18 23.16 -8.43
C PRO A 244 12.38 24.20 -9.23
N ASP A 245 12.04 23.90 -10.48
CA ASP A 245 11.17 24.75 -11.30
C ASP A 245 9.71 24.67 -10.79
N LYS A 246 9.36 25.66 -9.98
CA LYS A 246 8.03 25.83 -9.37
C LYS A 246 6.98 26.30 -10.38
N GLU A 247 7.40 27.01 -11.42
CA GLU A 247 6.52 27.51 -12.50
C GLU A 247 6.18 26.40 -13.50
N SER A 248 6.91 25.28 -13.41
CA SER A 248 6.62 24.04 -14.11
C SER A 248 6.70 24.12 -15.64
N ALA A 249 7.60 24.98 -16.12
CA ALA A 249 7.96 25.13 -17.52
C ALA A 249 8.92 24.01 -18.00
N SER A 250 9.57 23.30 -17.09
CA SER A 250 10.60 22.29 -17.36
C SER A 250 10.45 20.99 -16.56
N PHE A 251 10.93 19.89 -17.15
CA PHE A 251 11.13 18.57 -16.51
C PHE A 251 12.56 18.35 -16.03
N ALA A 252 13.41 19.37 -16.04
CA ALA A 252 14.77 19.25 -15.54
C ALA A 252 14.75 18.92 -14.04
N ALA A 253 15.09 17.67 -13.71
CA ALA A 253 15.20 17.17 -12.34
C ALA A 253 16.65 17.19 -11.89
N VAL A 254 16.86 17.37 -10.59
CA VAL A 254 18.16 17.11 -9.95
C VAL A 254 18.05 15.89 -9.04
N VAL A 255 19.09 15.07 -9.00
CA VAL A 255 19.18 13.99 -8.02
C VAL A 255 19.58 14.58 -6.67
N VAL A 256 18.77 14.35 -5.66
CA VAL A 256 19.01 14.72 -4.26
C VAL A 256 19.23 13.45 -3.47
N GLN A 257 20.27 13.44 -2.64
CA GLN A 257 20.51 12.36 -1.68
C GLN A 257 20.05 12.81 -0.29
N GLY A 258 18.95 12.24 0.19
CA GLY A 258 18.46 12.44 1.54
C GLY A 258 19.11 11.47 2.52
N ARG A 259 19.50 11.96 3.69
CA ARG A 259 19.88 11.13 4.85
C ARG A 259 18.79 11.26 5.91
N TYR A 260 18.37 10.11 6.43
CA TYR A 260 17.34 10.00 7.46
C TYR A 260 17.91 9.19 8.61
N GLU A 261 17.69 9.63 9.84
CA GLU A 261 18.17 8.93 11.05
C GLU A 261 17.47 7.59 11.21
N ASN A 262 16.23 7.49 10.76
CA ASN A 262 15.55 6.22 10.59
C ASN A 262 14.52 6.25 9.46
N LEU A 263 14.12 5.06 9.04
CA LEU A 263 13.18 4.85 7.93
C LEU A 263 11.79 5.40 8.23
N ALA A 264 11.42 5.55 9.51
CA ALA A 264 10.13 6.12 9.88
C ALA A 264 10.02 7.59 9.50
N GLU A 265 11.12 8.30 9.26
CA GLU A 265 11.06 9.68 8.73
C GLU A 265 10.43 9.75 7.33
N LEU A 266 10.47 8.64 6.58
CA LEU A 266 9.71 8.44 5.34
C LEU A 266 8.29 7.97 5.66
N HIS A 267 7.53 8.83 6.36
CA HIS A 267 6.22 8.51 6.90
C HIS A 267 5.08 8.92 5.97
N HIS A 268 3.88 8.50 6.36
CA HIS A 268 2.66 9.18 6.00
C HIS A 268 1.91 9.56 7.28
N GLY A 269 1.44 10.80 7.33
CA GLY A 269 0.79 11.33 8.52
C GLY A 269 -0.58 10.71 8.79
N ARG A 270 -1.24 11.22 9.82
CA ARG A 270 -2.63 10.89 10.13
C ARG A 270 -3.54 11.32 8.98
N HIS A 271 -4.45 10.45 8.59
CA HIS A 271 -5.49 10.80 7.63
C HIS A 271 -6.56 11.71 8.26
N VAL A 272 -7.09 12.64 7.45
CA VAL A 272 -8.24 13.47 7.87
C VAL A 272 -9.47 12.59 8.15
N PRO A 273 -10.40 13.00 9.03
CA PRO A 273 -11.54 12.16 9.44
C PRO A 273 -12.40 11.63 8.30
N VAL A 274 -12.59 12.42 7.24
CA VAL A 274 -13.42 12.05 6.09
C VAL A 274 -12.73 11.14 5.08
N SER A 275 -11.43 10.87 5.26
CA SER A 275 -10.59 10.10 4.33
C SER A 275 -11.11 8.67 4.13
N ASN A 276 -11.07 8.20 2.88
CA ASN A 276 -11.39 6.81 2.53
C ASN A 276 -10.37 5.80 3.07
N HIS A 277 -9.16 6.22 3.47
CA HIS A 277 -8.20 5.35 4.18
C HIS A 277 -8.75 4.90 5.53
N ARG A 278 -9.46 5.78 6.24
CA ARG A 278 -10.10 5.46 7.52
C ARG A 278 -11.29 4.51 7.37
N LEU A 279 -11.63 4.12 6.13
CA LEU A 279 -12.63 3.10 5.80
C LEU A 279 -12.02 1.86 5.13
N GLY A 280 -10.71 1.85 4.86
CA GLY A 280 -10.05 0.83 4.04
C GLY A 280 -10.54 0.80 2.60
N LEU A 281 -10.92 1.97 2.05
CA LEU A 281 -11.53 2.17 0.73
C LEU A 281 -10.72 3.12 -0.17
N ALA A 282 -9.46 3.35 0.17
CA ALA A 282 -8.49 4.05 -0.65
C ALA A 282 -7.21 3.24 -0.74
N LEU A 283 -6.35 3.54 -1.72
CA LEU A 283 -5.06 2.93 -1.93
C LEU A 283 -4.05 4.03 -2.21
N ASP A 284 -3.03 4.14 -1.37
CA ASP A 284 -1.83 4.90 -1.70
C ASP A 284 -0.75 3.92 -2.16
N VAL A 285 -0.25 4.09 -3.39
CA VAL A 285 0.75 3.20 -3.98
C VAL A 285 2.07 3.97 -4.15
N ASN A 286 3.15 3.53 -3.51
CA ASN A 286 4.46 4.21 -3.51
C ASN A 286 4.51 5.62 -2.87
N ASP A 287 3.51 6.00 -2.09
CA ASP A 287 3.51 7.30 -1.41
C ASP A 287 4.43 7.31 -0.18
N PHE A 288 5.61 7.94 -0.29
CA PHE A 288 6.60 8.08 0.79
C PHE A 288 7.06 9.52 0.96
N ASN A 289 6.98 10.07 2.19
CA ASN A 289 7.42 11.44 2.47
C ASN A 289 8.93 11.64 2.52
N TYR A 290 9.49 12.16 1.42
CA TYR A 290 10.90 12.55 1.37
C TYR A 290 11.07 14.01 1.78
N LYS A 291 11.45 14.21 3.03
CA LYS A 291 11.75 15.55 3.58
C LYS A 291 12.79 16.28 2.71
N ASN A 292 12.57 17.58 2.51
CA ASN A 292 13.43 18.50 1.75
C ASN A 292 13.52 18.24 0.24
N VAL A 293 12.61 17.46 -0.34
CA VAL A 293 12.50 17.29 -1.79
C VAL A 293 11.43 18.24 -2.34
N CYS A 294 11.78 19.04 -3.35
CA CYS A 294 10.80 19.88 -4.04
C CYS A 294 9.92 18.99 -4.90
N ASP A 295 8.60 19.13 -4.73
CA ASP A 295 7.62 18.20 -5.26
C ASP A 295 7.84 16.76 -4.71
N GLY A 296 7.88 16.42 -3.39
CA GLY A 296 7.89 15.00 -2.80
C GLY A 296 6.50 14.36 -2.43
N ASN A 297 5.93 13.25 -3.00
CA ASN A 297 5.99 11.80 -2.77
C ASN A 297 5.51 10.88 -3.95
N PRO A 298 6.31 9.84 -4.29
CA PRO A 298 7.73 9.95 -3.99
C PRO A 298 8.18 11.32 -4.55
N ASN A 299 7.46 11.87 -5.59
CA ASN A 299 7.29 13.28 -5.92
C ASN A 299 5.89 13.75 -6.51
N PRO A 300 4.97 14.55 -5.87
CA PRO A 300 3.69 14.99 -6.40
C PRO A 300 3.89 15.86 -7.60
N VAL A 301 2.84 15.87 -8.41
CA VAL A 301 2.87 16.62 -9.64
C VAL A 301 1.91 17.80 -9.56
N SER A 302 2.41 19.00 -9.86
CA SER A 302 1.62 20.24 -9.99
C SER A 302 0.76 20.23 -11.27
N LEU A 303 -0.26 21.11 -11.38
CA LEU A 303 -1.21 21.20 -12.52
C LEU A 303 -0.60 21.43 -13.92
N ALA A 304 0.71 21.60 -14.02
CA ALA A 304 1.42 21.90 -15.26
C ALA A 304 1.68 20.67 -16.15
N LEU A 305 2.44 20.87 -17.23
CA LEU A 305 2.90 19.87 -18.20
C LEU A 305 3.33 18.54 -17.54
N ARG A 306 3.89 18.60 -16.32
CA ARG A 306 4.32 17.44 -15.54
C ARG A 306 3.20 16.45 -15.22
N HIS A 307 2.02 16.96 -14.87
CA HIS A 307 0.87 16.14 -14.48
C HIS A 307 0.36 15.29 -15.64
N TYR A 308 0.40 15.85 -16.84
CA TYR A 308 -0.06 15.18 -18.06
C TYR A 308 0.98 14.23 -18.66
N ASN A 309 2.24 14.26 -18.22
CA ASN A 309 3.32 13.43 -18.78
C ASN A 309 3.78 12.32 -17.82
N ARG A 310 2.83 11.50 -17.36
CA ARG A 310 3.07 10.40 -16.40
C ARG A 310 4.14 9.42 -16.86
N ASP A 311 4.17 9.11 -18.16
CA ASP A 311 5.16 8.19 -18.70
C ASP A 311 6.57 8.78 -18.71
N ALA A 312 6.72 10.10 -18.93
CA ALA A 312 8.03 10.74 -18.77
C ALA A 312 8.49 10.73 -17.31
N MET A 313 7.60 11.03 -16.36
CA MET A 313 7.92 10.97 -14.94
C MET A 313 8.31 9.56 -14.49
N HIS A 314 7.58 8.54 -14.97
CA HIS A 314 7.89 7.15 -14.71
C HIS A 314 9.24 6.71 -15.30
N ARG A 315 9.65 7.25 -16.46
CA ARG A 315 10.98 6.97 -17.03
C ARG A 315 12.11 7.60 -16.22
N LEU A 316 11.89 8.75 -15.60
CA LEU A 316 12.87 9.42 -14.74
C LEU A 316 12.98 8.72 -13.38
N ASP A 317 11.85 8.35 -12.78
CA ASP A 317 11.76 7.63 -11.52
C ASP A 317 10.59 6.65 -11.55
N ALA A 318 10.92 5.35 -11.61
CA ALA A 318 9.97 4.27 -11.76
C ALA A 318 9.00 4.11 -10.58
N ARG A 319 9.23 4.78 -9.45
CA ARG A 319 8.26 4.82 -8.34
C ARG A 319 6.98 5.59 -8.72
N ASN A 320 7.07 6.56 -9.64
CA ASN A 320 5.88 7.20 -10.22
C ASN A 320 5.07 6.18 -11.02
N LEU A 321 3.74 6.29 -11.01
CA LEU A 321 2.91 5.37 -11.78
C LEU A 321 2.80 5.84 -13.24
N PRO A 322 2.95 4.94 -14.23
CA PRO A 322 2.76 5.29 -15.64
C PRO A 322 1.27 5.46 -15.98
N ALA A 323 0.97 6.10 -17.12
CA ALA A 323 -0.40 6.49 -17.49
C ALA A 323 -1.38 5.30 -17.54
N TRP A 324 -0.92 4.15 -18.02
CA TRP A 324 -1.78 2.95 -18.14
C TRP A 324 -2.27 2.42 -16.78
N VAL A 325 -1.52 2.64 -15.69
CA VAL A 325 -1.96 2.25 -14.33
C VAL A 325 -3.17 3.09 -13.90
N TYR A 326 -3.14 4.40 -14.17
CA TYR A 326 -4.28 5.28 -13.91
C TYR A 326 -5.51 4.91 -14.76
N THR A 327 -5.30 4.50 -16.01
CA THR A 327 -6.37 3.96 -16.86
C THR A 327 -6.99 2.69 -16.26
N ALA A 328 -6.17 1.74 -15.81
CA ALA A 328 -6.64 0.52 -15.14
C ALA A 328 -7.40 0.80 -13.84
N ALA A 329 -6.97 1.82 -13.08
CA ALA A 329 -7.70 2.28 -11.90
C ALA A 329 -9.10 2.80 -12.26
N LYS A 330 -9.23 3.61 -13.33
CA LYS A 330 -10.55 4.05 -13.82
C LYS A 330 -11.44 2.90 -14.26
N TRP A 331 -10.88 1.91 -14.95
CA TRP A 331 -11.64 0.70 -15.34
C TRP A 331 -12.19 -0.05 -14.13
N THR A 332 -11.41 -0.12 -13.04
CA THR A 332 -11.87 -0.67 -11.75
C THR A 332 -13.04 0.14 -11.17
N GLY A 333 -13.13 1.43 -11.51
CA GLY A 333 -14.09 2.40 -10.99
C GLY A 333 -13.52 3.24 -9.85
N LEU A 334 -12.20 3.25 -9.69
CA LEU A 334 -11.52 4.09 -8.73
C LEU A 334 -11.45 5.52 -9.28
N ARG A 335 -11.68 6.48 -8.39
CA ARG A 335 -11.32 7.87 -8.65
C ARG A 335 -9.80 7.98 -8.60
N ILE A 336 -9.26 8.66 -9.61
CA ILE A 336 -7.83 8.96 -9.71
C ILE A 336 -7.60 10.43 -9.36
N PRO A 337 -6.39 10.81 -8.95
CA PRO A 337 -6.16 12.15 -8.41
C PRO A 337 -6.24 13.25 -9.49
N GLN A 338 -6.12 12.89 -10.78
CA GLN A 338 -6.41 13.80 -11.90
C GLN A 338 -7.86 14.29 -11.96
N GLU A 339 -8.77 13.64 -11.24
CA GLU A 339 -10.19 13.99 -11.20
C GLU A 339 -10.56 14.83 -9.96
N TRP A 340 -9.58 15.22 -9.14
CA TRP A 340 -9.83 16.00 -7.94
C TRP A 340 -9.82 17.49 -8.27
N LEU A 341 -10.88 18.19 -7.87
CA LEU A 341 -10.92 19.66 -7.90
C LEU A 341 -10.06 20.19 -6.77
N TYR A 342 -8.76 20.34 -6.99
CA TYR A 342 -7.89 21.04 -6.05
C TYR A 342 -8.09 22.55 -6.20
N THR A 343 -8.77 23.17 -5.23
CA THR A 343 -8.73 24.63 -5.05
C THR A 343 -7.47 24.98 -4.26
N GLY A 344 -6.35 25.23 -4.95
CA GLY A 344 -5.05 25.54 -4.34
C GLY A 344 -3.89 24.76 -4.97
N PHE A 345 -2.71 25.35 -4.99
CA PHE A 345 -1.51 24.92 -5.74
C PHE A 345 -0.80 23.65 -5.22
N SER A 346 -1.48 22.50 -5.06
CA SER A 346 -0.87 21.22 -4.63
C SER A 346 -1.92 20.09 -4.64
N ALA A 347 -1.68 18.81 -4.92
CA ALA A 347 -0.52 18.00 -5.33
C ALA A 347 -1.08 16.58 -5.62
N ASP A 348 -0.83 16.01 -6.80
CA ASP A 348 -1.39 14.70 -7.18
C ASP A 348 -0.54 13.55 -6.61
N TRP A 349 -1.08 12.86 -5.59
CA TRP A 349 -0.50 11.66 -4.96
C TRP A 349 -0.91 10.41 -5.74
N PRO A 350 -0.15 9.31 -5.72
CA PRO A 350 -0.59 8.02 -6.28
C PRO A 350 -1.68 7.36 -5.41
N HIS A 351 -2.78 8.10 -5.22
CA HIS A 351 -3.93 7.81 -4.38
C HIS A 351 -5.11 7.39 -5.27
N PHE A 352 -5.75 6.29 -4.92
CA PHE A 352 -6.91 5.76 -5.63
C PHE A 352 -8.02 5.47 -4.63
N ASP A 353 -9.24 5.95 -4.85
CA ASP A 353 -10.34 5.66 -3.91
C ASP A 353 -11.67 5.35 -4.57
N VAL A 354 -12.64 4.94 -3.76
CA VAL A 354 -13.98 4.52 -4.22
C VAL A 354 -14.92 5.67 -4.61
N GLY A 355 -14.44 6.93 -4.65
CA GLY A 355 -15.26 8.10 -5.00
C GLY A 355 -15.82 8.06 -6.44
N THR A 356 -16.87 8.84 -6.72
CA THR A 356 -17.40 9.01 -8.09
C THR A 356 -16.93 10.31 -8.73
N LYS A 357 -17.03 10.35 -10.06
CA LYS A 357 -16.95 11.58 -10.88
C LYS A 357 -18.27 12.35 -10.96
N ASN A 358 -19.21 12.13 -10.03
CA ASN A 358 -20.43 12.93 -9.97
C ASN A 358 -20.30 13.99 -8.88
N SER A 359 -19.83 15.15 -9.35
CA SER A 359 -20.09 16.46 -8.79
C SER A 359 -21.52 16.61 -8.25
N SER A 360 -21.69 16.63 -6.92
CA SER A 360 -22.74 17.41 -6.26
C SER A 360 -22.65 17.47 -4.73
N GLU A 361 -21.68 16.83 -4.08
CA GLU A 361 -21.37 17.20 -2.69
C GLU A 361 -20.47 18.44 -2.70
N ARG A 362 -21.09 19.59 -2.95
CA ARG A 362 -20.63 20.86 -2.39
C ARG A 362 -20.69 20.70 -0.88
N VAL A 363 -19.60 20.23 -0.27
CA VAL A 363 -19.35 20.56 1.14
C VAL A 363 -18.92 22.01 1.14
N ALA A 364 -19.91 22.89 1.29
CA ALA A 364 -19.67 24.23 1.76
C ALA A 364 -19.01 24.13 3.14
N HIS A 365 -17.78 24.64 3.24
CA HIS A 365 -17.23 25.16 4.48
C HIS A 365 -16.98 26.64 4.27
#